data_AF-A0A1S3GCY4-F1
#
_entry.id   AF-A0A1S3GCY4-F1
#
_cell.length_a   1.000
_cell.length_b   1.000
_cell.length_c   1.000
_cell.angle_alpha   90.00
_cell.angle_beta   90.00
_cell.angle_gamma   90.00
#
_symmetry.space_group_name_H-M   'P 1'
#
loop_
_entity.id
_entity.type
_entity.pdbx_description
1 polymer ?
#
loop_
_entity_poly.entity_id
_entity_poly.type
_entity_poly.pdbx_seq_one_letter_code
_entity_poly.pdbx_strand_id
1 'polypeptide(L)'
;MHLSGLSPVLKMGVMAPRTLLPLLLLGTLGVTETWAGSRSHSLRYFDTLVSRPGRGEPHFTLVGYVDDTPFVRFDSDAASPTMEPRAPWMHLEPREYREQQTRNVRRHAQTFRIQLRTLLGYYNQSRDRE
;
A
#
# COMPACT_ATOMS: atom_id res chain seq x y z
N MET A 1 91.62 5.06 1.62
CA MET A 1 91.29 3.82 0.87
C MET A 1 90.42 2.97 1.80
N HIS A 2 89.10 2.99 1.64
CA HIS A 2 88.29 1.95 0.97
C HIS A 2 88.45 0.57 1.67
N LEU A 3 87.45 -0.09 2.24
CA LEU A 3 86.16 -0.50 1.67
C LEU A 3 85.13 -0.92 2.73
N SER A 4 83.88 -0.82 2.31
CA SER A 4 82.60 -1.29 2.87
C SER A 4 82.50 -2.81 3.11
N GLY A 5 81.55 -3.24 3.95
CA GLY A 5 81.08 -4.63 4.02
C GLY A 5 79.78 -4.78 4.82
N LEU A 6 78.72 -5.26 4.16
CA LEU A 6 77.34 -5.46 4.63
C LEU A 6 77.15 -6.80 5.38
N SER A 7 76.13 -6.82 6.24
CA SER A 7 75.49 -7.87 7.09
C SER A 7 75.09 -9.19 6.35
N PRO A 8 74.37 -10.20 6.94
CA PRO A 8 73.78 -10.36 8.29
C PRO A 8 73.87 -11.79 8.91
N VAL A 9 73.38 -12.00 10.14
CA VAL A 9 72.97 -13.34 10.64
C VAL A 9 71.51 -13.29 11.09
N LEU A 10 70.70 -14.16 10.49
CA LEU A 10 69.26 -14.31 10.71
C LEU A 10 68.93 -14.78 12.14
N LYS A 11 67.93 -14.16 12.76
CA LYS A 11 67.22 -14.72 13.93
C LYS A 11 65.91 -15.35 13.43
N MET A 12 65.81 -16.66 13.57
CA MET A 12 64.65 -17.49 13.20
C MET A 12 63.45 -17.12 14.10
N GLY A 13 62.42 -16.48 13.55
CA GLY A 13 61.14 -16.28 14.21
C GLY A 13 60.16 -17.40 13.83
N VAL A 14 59.69 -18.16 14.81
CA VAL A 14 58.59 -19.12 14.65
C VAL A 14 57.32 -18.36 14.29
N MET A 15 56.81 -18.52 13.07
CA MET A 15 55.48 -18.04 12.68
C MET A 15 54.43 -19.06 13.08
N ALA A 16 53.68 -18.78 14.15
CA ALA A 16 52.38 -19.42 14.37
C ALA A 16 51.41 -18.98 13.24
N PRO A 17 50.64 -19.89 12.62
CA PRO A 17 49.78 -19.55 11.49
C PRO A 17 48.58 -18.73 11.99
N ARG A 18 48.62 -17.41 11.76
CA ARG A 18 47.55 -16.43 12.03
C ARG A 18 46.42 -16.49 10.99
N THR A 19 46.05 -17.67 10.50
CA THR A 19 45.09 -17.82 9.40
C THR A 19 43.74 -18.41 9.81
N LEU A 20 43.55 -18.81 11.08
CA LEU A 20 42.25 -19.34 11.54
C LEU A 20 41.30 -18.25 12.07
N LEU A 21 41.80 -17.11 12.51
CA LEU A 21 40.96 -15.98 12.93
C LEU A 21 40.07 -15.41 11.79
N PRO A 22 40.55 -15.27 10.54
CA PRO A 22 39.69 -14.77 9.46
C PRO A 22 38.61 -15.77 9.03
N LEU A 23 38.82 -17.09 9.21
CA LEU A 23 37.80 -18.10 8.92
C LEU A 23 36.62 -18.02 9.92
N LEU A 24 36.93 -17.73 11.20
CA LEU A 24 35.92 -17.54 12.24
C LEU A 24 35.09 -16.26 12.02
N LEU A 25 35.70 -15.22 11.45
CA LEU A 25 35.06 -13.93 11.14
C LEU A 25 34.20 -13.95 9.86
N LEU A 26 34.41 -14.90 8.94
CA LEU A 26 33.58 -15.03 7.73
C LEU A 26 32.27 -15.80 7.98
N GLY A 27 32.19 -16.56 9.07
CA GLY A 27 30.99 -17.32 9.47
C GLY A 27 29.91 -16.50 10.20
N THR A 28 30.12 -15.21 10.43
CA THR A 28 29.13 -14.31 11.07
C THR A 28 28.60 -13.23 10.13
N LEU A 29 28.94 -13.26 8.83
CA LEU A 29 28.05 -12.67 7.84
C LEU A 29 26.79 -13.53 7.84
N GLY A 30 25.93 -13.25 8.82
CA GLY A 30 24.62 -13.83 8.92
C GLY A 30 24.02 -13.76 7.53
N VAL A 31 23.51 -14.89 7.07
CA VAL A 31 22.39 -14.90 6.15
C VAL A 31 21.39 -13.93 6.79
N THR A 32 21.40 -12.67 6.35
CA THR A 32 20.17 -11.91 6.39
C THR A 32 19.33 -12.71 5.42
N GLU A 33 18.55 -13.64 5.98
CA GLU A 33 17.32 -14.02 5.33
C GLU A 33 16.68 -12.68 5.04
N THR A 34 16.83 -12.21 3.80
CA THR A 34 15.95 -11.20 3.28
C THR A 34 14.63 -11.94 3.37
N TRP A 35 13.92 -11.67 4.45
CA TRP A 35 12.49 -11.89 4.54
C TRP A 35 11.84 -10.91 3.56
N ALA A 36 12.26 -10.97 2.29
CA ALA A 36 11.42 -10.77 1.15
C ALA A 36 10.58 -12.06 1.04
N GLY A 37 9.89 -12.45 2.13
CA GLY A 37 8.56 -12.99 1.92
C GLY A 37 7.87 -11.93 1.11
N SER A 38 7.60 -12.23 -0.17
CA SER A 38 7.08 -11.27 -1.15
C SER A 38 6.02 -10.40 -0.49
N ARG A 39 6.35 -9.14 -0.18
CA ARG A 39 5.40 -8.24 0.48
C ARG A 39 4.26 -8.05 -0.51
N SER A 40 3.15 -8.72 -0.24
CA SER A 40 1.95 -8.57 -1.06
C SER A 40 1.33 -7.23 -0.72
N HIS A 41 0.97 -6.50 -1.76
CA HIS A 41 0.16 -5.30 -1.63
C HIS A 41 -1.25 -5.63 -2.11
N SER A 42 -2.24 -4.96 -1.54
CA SER A 42 -3.64 -5.16 -1.92
C SER A 42 -4.32 -3.83 -2.23
N LEU A 43 -5.22 -3.85 -3.21
CA LEU A 43 -6.10 -2.73 -3.53
C LEU A 43 -7.53 -3.18 -3.28
N ARG A 44 -8.28 -2.43 -2.47
CA ARG A 44 -9.66 -2.76 -2.11
C ARG A 44 -10.54 -1.53 -2.27
N TYR A 45 -11.74 -1.72 -2.82
CA TYR A 45 -12.80 -0.73 -2.83
C TYR A 45 -14.00 -1.28 -2.09
N PHE A 46 -14.59 -0.45 -1.22
CA PHE A 46 -15.79 -0.79 -0.47
C PHE A 46 -16.90 0.17 -0.87
N ASP A 47 -17.89 -0.36 -1.60
CA ASP A 47 -19.06 0.38 -2.03
C ASP A 47 -20.24 0.04 -1.12
N THR A 48 -20.82 1.06 -0.51
CA THR A 48 -21.95 0.91 0.41
C THR A 48 -23.09 1.80 -0.03
N LEU A 49 -24.26 1.21 -0.31
CA LEU A 49 -25.50 1.93 -0.55
C LEU A 49 -26.51 1.61 0.57
N VAL A 50 -26.96 2.64 1.28
CA VAL A 50 -27.92 2.52 2.37
C VAL A 50 -29.24 3.16 1.96
N SER A 51 -30.33 2.36 1.97
CA SER A 51 -31.68 2.88 1.75
C SER A 51 -32.09 3.79 2.91
N ARG A 52 -32.82 4.86 2.61
CA ARG A 52 -33.31 5.81 3.62
C ARG A 52 -34.76 6.20 3.36
N PRO A 53 -35.72 5.29 3.63
CA PRO A 53 -37.15 5.59 3.49
C PRO A 53 -37.51 6.91 4.18
N GLY A 54 -38.28 7.76 3.50
CA GLY A 54 -38.71 9.07 4.01
C GLY A 54 -37.62 10.14 4.16
N ARG A 55 -36.34 9.84 3.88
CA ARG A 55 -35.21 10.80 4.03
C ARG A 55 -34.46 11.05 2.72
N GLY A 56 -35.11 10.80 1.58
CA GLY A 56 -34.59 11.10 0.24
C GLY A 56 -33.88 9.93 -0.44
N GLU A 57 -32.93 10.26 -1.32
CA GLU A 57 -32.20 9.24 -2.09
C GLU A 57 -31.32 8.36 -1.17
N PRO A 58 -31.13 7.08 -1.52
CA PRO A 58 -30.18 6.20 -0.82
C PRO A 58 -28.79 6.82 -0.76
N HIS A 59 -28.16 6.71 0.41
CA HIS A 59 -26.83 7.23 0.68
C HIS A 59 -25.78 6.28 0.11
N PHE A 60 -24.91 6.78 -0.76
CA PHE A 60 -23.83 6.00 -1.37
C PHE A 60 -22.48 6.50 -0.88
N THR A 61 -21.63 5.57 -0.46
CA THR A 61 -20.22 5.83 -0.12
C THR A 61 -19.31 4.81 -0.81
N LEU A 62 -18.14 5.29 -1.22
CA LEU A 62 -17.04 4.45 -1.72
C LEU A 62 -15.78 4.81 -0.93
N VAL A 63 -15.04 3.80 -0.47
CA VAL A 63 -13.71 4.00 0.13
C VAL A 63 -12.71 3.07 -0.54
N GLY A 64 -11.62 3.65 -1.04
CA GLY A 64 -10.51 2.90 -1.62
C GLY A 64 -9.36 2.78 -0.63
N TYR A 65 -8.79 1.59 -0.51
CA TYR A 65 -7.62 1.26 0.31
C TYR A 65 -6.50 0.68 -0.54
N VAL A 66 -5.27 1.17 -0.32
CA VAL A 66 -4.05 0.45 -0.66
C VAL A 66 -3.50 -0.11 0.63
N ASP A 67 -3.36 -1.42 0.71
CA ASP A 67 -3.18 -2.18 1.93
C ASP A 67 -4.26 -1.81 2.94
N ASP A 68 -3.88 -1.30 4.12
CA ASP A 68 -4.81 -0.85 5.15
C ASP A 68 -4.91 0.69 5.23
N THR A 69 -4.39 1.39 4.21
CA THR A 69 -4.38 2.86 4.14
C THR A 69 -5.46 3.35 3.19
N PRO A 70 -6.46 4.12 3.66
CA PRO A 70 -7.45 4.71 2.78
C PRO A 70 -6.79 5.80 1.93
N PHE A 71 -6.97 5.72 0.61
CA PHE A 71 -6.39 6.68 -0.32
C PHE A 71 -7.42 7.54 -1.04
N VAL A 72 -8.67 7.07 -1.16
CA VAL A 72 -9.79 7.84 -1.71
C VAL A 72 -11.09 7.59 -0.96
N ARG A 73 -11.98 8.58 -0.97
CA ARG A 73 -13.35 8.48 -0.48
C ARG A 73 -14.30 9.22 -1.41
N PHE A 74 -15.48 8.68 -1.62
CA PHE A 74 -16.61 9.41 -2.18
C PHE A 74 -17.80 9.33 -1.22
N ASP A 75 -18.52 10.44 -1.09
CA ASP A 75 -19.71 10.56 -0.27
C ASP A 75 -20.80 11.27 -1.08
N SER A 76 -21.94 10.60 -1.30
CA SER A 76 -23.04 11.15 -2.10
C SER A 76 -23.76 12.32 -1.44
N ASP A 77 -23.63 12.47 -0.12
CA ASP A 77 -24.34 13.49 0.65
C ASP A 77 -23.47 14.73 0.90
N ALA A 78 -22.18 14.68 0.51
CA ALA A 78 -21.33 15.86 0.53
C ALA A 78 -21.94 16.99 -0.32
N ALA A 79 -21.74 18.25 0.10
CA ALA A 79 -22.28 19.40 -0.62
C ALA A 79 -21.80 19.49 -2.08
N SER A 80 -20.58 18.99 -2.34
CA SER A 80 -20.02 18.80 -3.69
C SER A 80 -19.43 17.39 -3.78
N PRO A 81 -20.24 16.38 -4.16
CA PRO A 81 -19.78 14.98 -4.17
C PRO A 81 -18.64 14.77 -5.17
N THR A 82 -17.44 14.53 -4.69
CA THR A 82 -16.24 14.30 -5.49
C THR A 82 -15.43 13.13 -4.95
N MET A 83 -14.52 12.57 -5.75
CA MET A 83 -13.57 11.56 -5.28
C MET A 83 -12.47 12.27 -4.48
N GLU A 84 -12.62 12.32 -3.16
CA GLU A 84 -11.72 13.00 -2.24
C GLU A 84 -10.44 12.19 -2.00
N PRO A 85 -9.25 12.81 -2.12
CA PRO A 85 -8.00 12.18 -1.71
C PRO A 85 -7.96 12.02 -0.18
N ARG A 86 -7.53 10.85 0.28
CA ARG A 86 -7.37 10.51 1.71
C ARG A 86 -5.92 10.23 2.11
N ALA A 87 -5.02 10.19 1.14
CA ALA A 87 -3.58 10.06 1.35
C ALA A 87 -2.83 11.16 0.58
N PRO A 88 -1.66 11.64 1.08
CA PRO A 88 -0.92 12.75 0.48
C PRO A 88 -0.59 12.55 -1.00
N TRP A 89 -0.23 11.33 -1.39
CA TRP A 89 0.12 10.98 -2.76
C TRP A 89 -1.04 11.10 -3.76
N MET A 90 -2.29 11.05 -3.29
CA MET A 90 -3.45 11.24 -4.16
C MET A 90 -3.73 12.70 -4.52
N HIS A 91 -3.14 13.67 -3.81
CA HIS A 91 -3.24 15.08 -4.18
C HIS A 91 -2.41 15.42 -5.43
N LEU A 92 -1.41 14.58 -5.75
CA LEU A 92 -0.52 14.76 -6.90
C LEU A 92 -1.17 14.34 -8.22
N GLU A 93 -2.30 13.63 -8.17
CA GLU A 93 -2.99 13.17 -9.37
C GLU A 93 -3.47 14.33 -10.25
N PRO A 94 -3.35 14.20 -11.59
CA PRO A 94 -3.85 15.19 -12.53
C PRO A 94 -5.32 15.52 -12.30
N ARG A 95 -5.71 16.76 -12.62
CA ARG A 95 -7.08 17.22 -12.46
C ARG A 95 -8.04 16.38 -13.30
N GLU A 96 -7.64 16.04 -14.51
CA GLU A 96 -8.39 15.24 -15.48
C GLU A 96 -8.68 13.84 -14.92
N TYR A 97 -7.70 13.21 -14.26
CA TYR A 97 -7.87 11.93 -13.58
C TYR A 97 -8.90 12.04 -12.45
N ARG A 98 -8.75 13.03 -11.56
CA ARG A 98 -9.66 13.23 -10.42
C ARG A 98 -11.10 13.51 -10.86
N GLU A 99 -11.28 14.33 -11.90
CA GLU A 99 -12.59 14.60 -12.48
C GLU A 99 -13.19 13.35 -13.14
N GLN A 100 -12.37 12.56 -13.84
CA GLN A 100 -12.83 11.30 -14.42
C GLN A 100 -13.24 10.28 -13.36
N GLN A 101 -12.47 10.12 -12.28
CA GLN A 101 -12.84 9.24 -11.17
C GLN A 101 -14.13 9.70 -10.50
N THR A 102 -14.32 11.01 -10.32
CA THR A 102 -15.57 11.59 -9.81
C THR A 102 -16.76 11.27 -10.73
N ARG A 103 -16.61 11.38 -12.05
CA ARG A 103 -17.68 11.00 -13.00
C ARG A 103 -17.99 9.51 -12.92
N ASN A 104 -16.97 8.66 -12.82
CA ASN A 104 -17.12 7.21 -12.74
C ASN A 104 -17.89 6.80 -11.49
N VAL A 105 -17.50 7.29 -10.31
CA VAL A 105 -18.17 6.93 -9.06
C VAL A 105 -19.61 7.46 -8.99
N ARG A 106 -19.89 8.64 -9.56
CA ARG A 106 -21.27 9.15 -9.69
C ARG A 106 -22.14 8.22 -10.56
N ARG A 107 -21.60 7.70 -11.66
CA ARG A 107 -22.31 6.70 -12.49
C ARG A 107 -22.50 5.39 -11.72
N HIS A 108 -21.48 4.95 -11.00
CA HIS A 108 -21.53 3.73 -10.18
C HIS A 108 -22.62 3.82 -9.10
N ALA A 109 -22.72 4.96 -8.41
CA ALA A 109 -23.78 5.23 -7.43
C ALA A 109 -25.18 5.11 -8.03
N GLN A 110 -25.39 5.58 -9.27
CA GLN A 110 -26.68 5.42 -9.97
C GLN A 110 -26.96 3.94 -10.31
N THR A 111 -25.96 3.18 -10.74
CA THR A 111 -26.10 1.73 -10.94
C THR A 111 -26.52 1.03 -9.65
N PHE A 112 -25.89 1.35 -8.51
CA PHE A 112 -26.25 0.78 -7.21
C PHE A 112 -27.68 1.12 -6.80
N ARG A 113 -28.16 2.34 -7.10
CA ARG A 113 -29.57 2.72 -6.83
C ARG A 113 -30.55 1.87 -7.62
N ILE A 114 -30.24 1.54 -8.87
CA ILE A 114 -31.05 0.64 -9.69
C ILE A 114 -31.01 -0.77 -9.09
N GLN A 115 -29.82 -1.28 -8.75
CA GLN A 115 -29.67 -2.60 -8.14
C GLN A 115 -30.43 -2.74 -6.83
N LEU A 116 -30.41 -1.72 -5.96
CA LEU A 116 -31.18 -1.70 -4.73
C LEU A 116 -32.69 -1.82 -5.01
N ARG A 117 -33.22 -1.08 -5.99
CA ARG A 117 -34.64 -1.19 -6.38
C ARG A 117 -34.99 -2.59 -6.87
N THR A 118 -34.10 -3.22 -7.64
CA THR A 118 -34.27 -4.60 -8.11
C THR A 118 -34.24 -5.60 -6.95
N LEU A 119 -33.28 -5.46 -6.03
CA LEU A 119 -33.15 -6.33 -4.86
C LEU A 119 -34.37 -6.22 -3.94
N LEU A 120 -34.87 -5.01 -3.68
CA LEU A 120 -36.11 -4.82 -2.91
C LEU A 120 -37.29 -5.56 -3.56
N GLY A 121 -37.39 -5.53 -4.90
CA GLY A 121 -38.39 -6.28 -5.65
C GLY A 121 -38.26 -7.80 -5.50
N TYR A 122 -37.04 -8.35 -5.61
CA TYR A 122 -36.81 -9.79 -5.45
C TYR A 122 -37.17 -10.32 -4.06
N TYR A 123 -36.99 -9.51 -3.03
CA TYR A 123 -37.34 -9.88 -1.65
C TYR A 123 -38.73 -9.40 -1.22
N ASN A 124 -39.57 -8.94 -2.15
CA ASN A 124 -40.91 -8.41 -1.88
C ASN A 124 -40.93 -7.33 -0.76
N GLN A 125 -39.90 -6.49 -0.71
CA GLN A 125 -39.76 -5.43 0.28
C GLN A 125 -40.37 -4.12 -0.27
N SER A 126 -41.23 -3.48 0.52
CA SER A 126 -41.79 -2.17 0.21
C SER A 126 -40.73 -1.08 0.36
N ARG A 127 -40.90 0.00 -0.42
CA ARG A 127 -40.05 1.22 -0.28
C ARG A 127 -40.39 2.02 0.96
N ASP A 128 -41.62 1.85 1.44
CA ASP A 128 -42.19 2.58 2.56
C ASP A 128 -42.24 1.63 3.76
N ARG A 129 -41.42 1.95 4.76
CA ARG A 129 -41.73 1.66 6.15
C ARG A 129 -41.98 3.03 6.78
N GLU A 130 -43.25 3.36 6.95
CA GLU A 130 -43.69 4.50 7.77
C GLU A 130 -43.25 4.31 9.22
#